data_AF-A0A561E0R5-F1
#
_entry.id   AF-A0A561E0R5-F1
#
_cell.length_a   1.000
_cell.length_b   1.000
_cell.length_c   1.000
_cell.angle_alpha   90.00
_cell.angle_beta   90.00
_cell.angle_gamma   90.00
#
_symmetry.space_group_name_H-M   'P 1'
#
loop_
_entity.id
_entity.type
_entity.pdbx_description
1 polymer ?
#
loop_
_entity_poly.entity_id
_entity_poly.type
_entity_poly.pdbx_seq_one_letter_code
_entity_poly.pdbx_strand_id
1 'polypeptide(L)'
;MLKAHCARVLLLALLIGNQKVLSEEEMDTLGMAAVFHDSRRLDDGIDKGHGGRAAEYYKDYCRAHDLPYDEKTYYITYYHDQDDSLGLSEIAKFPSLSERAVLLYQIFKDADALDRFRLGPDALNVNFLRTEEAYGLVDFAKYLLQKSRETNS
;
A
#
# COMPACT_ATOMS: atom_id res chain seq x y z
N MET A 1 -3.96 15.67 -5.71
CA MET A 1 -3.17 15.21 -4.56
C MET A 1 -3.25 13.69 -4.38
N LEU A 2 -4.44 13.08 -4.36
CA LEU A 2 -4.61 11.62 -4.19
C LEU A 2 -4.12 10.76 -5.38
N LYS A 3 -4.41 11.15 -6.63
CA LYS A 3 -4.01 10.35 -7.82
C LYS A 3 -2.49 10.19 -7.95
N ALA A 4 -1.73 11.26 -7.69
CA ALA A 4 -0.27 11.20 -7.72
C ALA A 4 0.31 10.40 -6.54
N HIS A 5 -0.37 10.42 -5.38
CA HIS A 5 -0.03 9.57 -4.24
C HIS A 5 -0.19 8.09 -4.59
N CYS A 6 -1.38 7.68 -5.06
CA CYS A 6 -1.62 6.29 -5.46
C CYS A 6 -0.62 5.81 -6.52
N ALA A 7 -0.28 6.65 -7.51
CA ALA A 7 0.70 6.29 -8.54
C ALA A 7 2.13 6.08 -7.98
N ARG A 8 2.56 6.91 -7.03
CA ARG A 8 3.88 6.74 -6.38
C ARG A 8 3.90 5.52 -5.47
N VAL A 9 2.84 5.30 -4.69
CA VAL A 9 2.69 4.10 -3.84
C VAL A 9 2.68 2.83 -4.70
N LEU A 10 1.97 2.83 -5.83
CA LEU A 10 1.97 1.72 -6.79
C LEU A 10 3.37 1.42 -7.29
N LEU A 11 4.09 2.44 -7.77
CA LEU A 11 5.46 2.25 -8.26
C LEU A 11 6.39 1.71 -7.17
N LEU A 12 6.33 2.27 -5.95
CA LEU A 12 7.18 1.85 -4.83
C LEU A 12 6.86 0.40 -4.40
N ALA A 13 5.57 0.04 -4.30
CA ALA A 13 5.16 -1.32 -3.95
C ALA A 13 5.66 -2.35 -4.99
N LEU A 14 5.53 -2.03 -6.29
CA LEU A 14 6.03 -2.90 -7.36
C LEU A 14 7.56 -2.97 -7.41
N LEU A 15 8.27 -1.88 -7.10
CA LEU A 15 9.74 -1.91 -7.00
C LEU A 15 10.21 -2.81 -5.85
N ILE A 16 9.61 -2.68 -4.67
CA ILE A 16 9.91 -3.55 -3.52
C ILE A 16 9.57 -5.00 -3.86
N GLY A 17 8.39 -5.24 -4.44
CA GLY A 17 7.96 -6.57 -4.86
C GLY A 17 8.91 -7.21 -5.88
N ASN A 18 9.37 -6.44 -6.87
CA ASN A 18 10.35 -6.90 -7.84
C ASN A 18 11.70 -7.23 -7.19
N GLN A 19 12.20 -6.41 -6.26
CA GLN A 19 13.44 -6.68 -5.52
C GLN A 19 13.34 -7.95 -4.67
N LYS A 20 12.14 -8.25 -4.14
CA LYS A 20 11.84 -9.49 -3.42
C LYS A 20 11.49 -10.69 -4.30
N VAL A 21 11.52 -10.52 -5.62
CA VAL A 21 11.21 -11.58 -6.59
C VAL A 21 9.83 -12.19 -6.33
N LEU A 22 8.83 -11.32 -6.10
CA LEU A 22 7.44 -11.74 -5.96
C LEU A 22 6.90 -12.33 -7.27
N SER A 23 5.90 -13.22 -7.16
CA SER A 23 5.19 -13.76 -8.31
C SER A 23 4.31 -12.71 -8.97
N GLU A 24 3.83 -12.98 -10.19
CA GLU A 24 2.87 -12.11 -10.89
C GLU A 24 1.58 -11.90 -10.07
N GLU A 25 1.04 -12.96 -9.45
CA GLU A 25 -0.14 -12.88 -8.59
C GLU A 25 0.09 -11.96 -7.37
N GLU A 26 1.28 -12.01 -6.79
CA GLU A 26 1.66 -11.17 -5.64
C GLU A 26 1.88 -9.71 -6.05
N MET A 27 2.40 -9.49 -7.26
CA MET A 27 2.52 -8.16 -7.85
C MET A 27 1.15 -7.57 -8.16
N ASP A 28 0.20 -8.36 -8.67
CA ASP A 28 -1.20 -7.97 -8.86
C ASP A 28 -1.86 -7.63 -7.53
N THR A 29 -1.59 -8.42 -6.49
CA THR A 29 -2.09 -8.19 -5.13
C THR A 29 -1.70 -6.79 -4.63
N LEU A 30 -0.42 -6.44 -4.74
CA LEU A 30 0.13 -5.13 -4.36
C LEU A 30 -0.40 -4.01 -5.25
N GLY A 31 -0.51 -4.28 -6.55
CA GLY A 31 -1.02 -3.32 -7.53
C GLY A 31 -2.45 -2.89 -7.23
N MET A 32 -3.33 -3.86 -6.99
CA MET A 32 -4.72 -3.59 -6.61
C MET A 32 -4.79 -2.87 -5.26
N ALA A 33 -4.01 -3.28 -4.25
CA ALA A 33 -3.99 -2.57 -2.96
C ALA A 33 -3.60 -1.09 -3.13
N ALA A 34 -2.55 -0.80 -3.90
CA ALA A 34 -2.12 0.57 -4.17
C ALA A 34 -3.16 1.40 -4.92
N VAL A 35 -3.91 0.80 -5.86
CA VAL A 35 -4.98 1.49 -6.60
C VAL A 35 -6.17 1.82 -5.70
N PHE A 36 -6.55 0.93 -4.78
CA PHE A 36 -7.79 1.05 -4.03
C PHE A 36 -7.65 1.70 -2.64
N HIS A 37 -6.50 1.60 -1.97
CA HIS A 37 -6.39 1.89 -0.52
C HIS A 37 -6.94 3.22 -0.04
N ASP A 38 -6.78 4.27 -0.85
CA ASP A 38 -7.18 5.63 -0.53
C ASP A 38 -8.48 6.06 -1.25
N SER A 39 -9.11 5.16 -2.01
CA SER A 39 -10.28 5.48 -2.84
C SER A 39 -11.54 5.89 -2.06
N ARG A 40 -11.59 5.58 -0.75
CA ARG A 40 -12.74 5.81 0.14
C ARG A 40 -12.41 6.63 1.39
N ARG A 41 -11.46 7.57 1.23
CA ARG A 41 -11.26 8.64 2.21
C ARG A 41 -12.48 9.58 2.25
N LEU A 42 -12.84 10.05 3.45
CA LEU A 42 -13.87 11.06 3.67
C LEU A 42 -13.29 12.48 3.63
N ASP A 43 -12.02 12.63 4.03
CA ASP A 43 -11.27 13.87 3.93
C ASP A 43 -9.75 13.60 3.73
N ASP A 44 -9.02 14.68 3.42
CA ASP A 44 -7.57 14.65 3.20
C ASP A 44 -6.76 14.61 4.52
N GLY A 45 -7.43 14.58 5.68
CA GLY A 45 -6.85 14.58 7.02
C GLY A 45 -6.67 13.19 7.63
N ILE A 46 -6.81 13.07 8.95
CA ILE A 46 -6.71 11.79 9.68
C ILE A 46 -8.05 11.08 9.59
N ASP A 47 -8.15 10.16 8.65
CA ASP A 47 -9.35 9.36 8.41
C ASP A 47 -9.14 7.90 8.80
N LYS A 48 -9.16 7.58 10.10
CA LYS A 48 -8.98 6.19 10.56
C LYS A 48 -10.17 5.31 10.14
N GLY A 49 -9.88 4.14 9.59
CA GLY A 49 -10.83 3.18 9.02
C GLY A 49 -11.05 3.33 7.51
N HIS A 50 -10.30 4.19 6.81
CA HIS A 50 -10.43 4.32 5.35
C HIS A 50 -9.98 3.06 4.62
N GLY A 51 -8.99 2.34 5.15
CA GLY A 51 -8.56 1.05 4.62
C GLY A 51 -9.72 0.07 4.53
N GLY A 52 -10.51 -0.04 5.60
CA GLY A 52 -11.67 -0.93 5.63
C GLY A 52 -12.74 -0.59 4.60
N ARG A 53 -13.06 0.71 4.45
CA ARG A 53 -14.01 1.17 3.42
C ARG A 53 -13.48 0.94 2.01
N ALA A 54 -12.19 1.15 1.79
CA ALA A 54 -11.54 0.90 0.51
C ALA A 54 -11.54 -0.59 0.15
N ALA A 55 -11.28 -1.47 1.12
CA ALA A 55 -11.30 -2.93 0.92
C ALA A 55 -12.70 -3.45 0.56
N GLU A 56 -13.74 -2.98 1.25
CA GLU A 56 -15.13 -3.33 0.90
C GLU A 56 -15.49 -2.81 -0.50
N TYR A 57 -15.06 -1.59 -0.83
CA TYR A 57 -15.25 -1.08 -2.18
C TYR A 57 -14.50 -1.89 -3.24
N TYR A 58 -13.27 -2.33 -2.99
CA TYR A 58 -12.52 -3.21 -3.89
C TYR A 58 -13.29 -4.51 -4.18
N LYS A 59 -13.81 -5.15 -3.12
CA LYS A 59 -14.61 -6.37 -3.24
C LYS A 59 -15.87 -6.17 -4.09
N ASP A 60 -16.62 -5.10 -3.81
CA ASP A 60 -17.82 -4.75 -4.58
C ASP A 60 -17.47 -4.40 -6.03
N TYR A 61 -16.37 -3.69 -6.25
CA TYR A 61 -15.89 -3.32 -7.58
C TYR A 61 -15.52 -4.55 -8.41
N CYS A 62 -14.76 -5.50 -7.83
CA CYS A 62 -14.43 -6.74 -8.53
C CYS A 62 -15.68 -7.51 -8.94
N ARG A 63 -16.65 -7.64 -8.03
CA ARG A 63 -17.93 -8.30 -8.31
C ARG A 63 -18.74 -7.59 -9.41
N ALA A 64 -18.82 -6.26 -9.36
CA ALA A 64 -19.62 -5.48 -10.32
C ALA A 64 -19.00 -5.45 -11.73
N HIS A 65 -17.69 -5.65 -11.84
CA HIS A 65 -16.94 -5.56 -13.08
C HIS A 65 -16.38 -6.90 -13.58
N ASP A 66 -16.77 -8.03 -12.96
CA ASP A 66 -16.31 -9.38 -13.30
C ASP A 66 -14.77 -9.51 -13.27
N LEU A 67 -14.13 -8.83 -12.30
CA LEU A 67 -12.69 -8.94 -12.06
C LEU A 67 -12.43 -10.01 -10.99
N PRO A 68 -11.29 -10.71 -11.06
CA PRO A 68 -10.86 -11.63 -10.00
C PRO A 68 -10.80 -10.91 -8.64
N TYR A 69 -11.46 -11.49 -7.64
CA TYR A 69 -11.34 -11.05 -6.26
C TYR A 69 -10.19 -11.79 -5.59
N ASP A 70 -9.20 -11.04 -5.10
CA ASP A 70 -8.12 -11.55 -4.28
C ASP A 70 -8.32 -11.14 -2.81
N GLU A 71 -8.45 -12.16 -1.96
CA GLU A 71 -8.65 -11.97 -0.53
C GLU A 71 -7.42 -11.34 0.14
N LYS A 72 -6.21 -11.57 -0.39
CA LYS A 72 -4.99 -10.93 0.14
C LYS A 72 -5.05 -9.42 -0.07
N THR A 73 -5.36 -8.94 -1.29
CA THR A 73 -5.59 -7.52 -1.58
C THR A 73 -6.58 -6.89 -0.60
N TYR A 74 -7.70 -7.58 -0.35
CA TYR A 74 -8.72 -7.10 0.57
C TYR A 74 -8.13 -6.83 1.96
N TYR A 75 -7.48 -7.83 2.57
CA TYR A 75 -7.00 -7.71 3.95
C TYR A 75 -5.83 -6.75 4.11
N ILE A 76 -4.86 -6.75 3.18
CA ILE A 76 -3.74 -5.82 3.27
C ILE A 76 -4.21 -4.37 3.12
N THR A 77 -5.23 -4.13 2.30
CA THR A 77 -5.88 -2.83 2.15
C THR A 77 -6.67 -2.47 3.41
N TYR A 78 -7.44 -3.42 3.96
CA TYR A 78 -8.31 -3.19 5.11
C TYR A 78 -7.54 -2.65 6.33
N TYR A 79 -6.35 -3.21 6.58
CA TYR A 79 -5.57 -2.91 7.78
C TYR A 79 -4.46 -1.87 7.60
N HIS A 80 -4.23 -1.36 6.38
CA HIS A 80 -3.05 -0.52 6.10
C HIS A 80 -3.00 0.77 6.94
N ASP A 81 -4.16 1.33 7.28
CA ASP A 81 -4.29 2.56 8.06
C ASP A 81 -4.43 2.34 9.57
N GLN A 82 -4.29 1.09 10.01
CA GLN A 82 -4.37 0.68 11.40
C GLN A 82 -2.99 0.37 11.97
N ASP A 83 -2.94 0.12 13.28
CA ASP A 83 -1.71 -0.27 13.98
C ASP A 83 -1.17 -1.59 13.43
N ASP A 84 0.16 -1.68 13.28
CA ASP A 84 0.83 -2.86 12.73
C ASP A 84 0.50 -4.13 13.48
N SER A 85 0.49 -4.07 14.82
CA SER A 85 0.21 -5.22 15.67
C SER A 85 -1.17 -5.82 15.37
N LEU A 86 -2.17 -4.97 15.14
CA LEU A 86 -3.52 -5.40 14.81
C LEU A 86 -3.53 -6.06 13.43
N GLY A 87 -3.06 -5.37 12.39
CA GLY A 87 -3.06 -5.89 11.02
C GLY A 87 -2.28 -7.20 10.86
N LEU A 88 -1.08 -7.27 11.45
CA LEU A 88 -0.27 -8.50 11.46
C LEU A 88 -0.99 -9.64 12.17
N SER A 89 -1.61 -9.36 13.33
CA SER A 89 -2.32 -10.39 14.10
C SER A 89 -3.56 -10.90 13.38
N GLU A 90 -4.32 -10.04 12.70
CA GLU A 90 -5.53 -10.45 12.00
C GLU A 90 -5.20 -11.19 10.71
N ILE A 91 -4.23 -10.71 9.91
CA ILE A 91 -3.82 -11.39 8.68
C ILE A 91 -3.25 -12.78 8.99
N ALA A 92 -2.44 -12.91 10.05
CA ALA A 92 -1.85 -14.19 10.45
C ALA A 92 -2.88 -15.23 10.93
N LYS A 93 -4.10 -14.83 11.32
CA LYS A 93 -5.17 -15.74 11.76
C LYS A 93 -5.84 -16.52 10.63
N PHE A 94 -5.59 -16.18 9.37
CA PHE A 94 -6.18 -16.85 8.22
C PHE A 94 -5.10 -17.68 7.49
N PRO A 95 -4.88 -18.95 7.87
CA PRO A 95 -3.87 -19.79 7.23
C PRO A 95 -4.09 -19.95 5.72
N SER A 96 -5.34 -19.81 5.25
CA SER A 96 -5.69 -19.80 3.83
C SER A 96 -5.10 -18.62 3.05
N LEU A 97 -4.73 -17.50 3.72
CA LEU A 97 -4.06 -16.35 3.11
C LEU A 97 -2.54 -16.54 2.99
N SER A 98 -1.98 -17.62 3.56
CA SER A 98 -0.56 -17.96 3.65
C SER A 98 0.33 -16.95 4.40
N GLU A 99 1.54 -17.36 4.78
CA GLU A 99 2.60 -16.47 5.32
C GLU A 99 2.92 -15.30 4.37
N ARG A 100 2.60 -15.43 3.08
CA ARG A 100 2.91 -14.40 2.09
C ARG A 100 2.05 -13.15 2.25
N ALA A 101 0.82 -13.24 2.75
CA ALA A 101 -0.03 -12.06 2.97
C ALA A 101 0.58 -11.09 4.00
N VAL A 102 1.29 -11.61 5.01
CA VAL A 102 2.04 -10.77 5.97
C VAL A 102 3.15 -9.99 5.26
N LEU A 103 3.92 -10.65 4.39
CA LEU A 103 4.96 -9.99 3.61
C LEU A 103 4.38 -8.91 2.70
N LEU A 104 3.30 -9.20 1.97
CA LEU A 104 2.64 -8.24 1.08
C LEU A 104 2.09 -7.04 1.85
N TYR A 105 1.53 -7.27 3.04
CA TYR A 105 1.09 -6.21 3.94
C TYR A 105 2.25 -5.30 4.36
N GLN A 106 3.39 -5.89 4.75
CA GLN A 106 4.58 -5.13 5.13
C GLN A 106 5.10 -4.28 3.96
N ILE A 107 5.21 -4.87 2.77
CA ILE A 107 5.63 -4.16 1.55
C ILE A 107 4.68 -3.01 1.24
N PHE A 108 3.37 -3.25 1.31
CA PHE A 108 2.38 -2.24 0.99
C PHE A 108 2.43 -1.06 1.97
N LYS A 109 2.54 -1.32 3.27
CA LYS A 109 2.69 -0.26 4.28
C LYS A 109 3.98 0.52 4.15
N ASP A 110 5.07 -0.15 3.79
CA ASP A 110 6.33 0.53 3.50
C ASP A 110 6.20 1.45 2.29
N ALA A 111 5.54 1.01 1.22
CA ALA A 111 5.31 1.83 0.03
C ALA A 111 4.44 3.07 0.33
N ASP A 112 3.36 2.93 1.10
CA ASP A 112 2.56 4.07 1.57
C ASP A 112 3.37 5.01 2.49
N ALA A 113 4.15 4.44 3.41
CA ALA A 113 4.99 5.20 4.32
C ALA A 113 6.08 6.01 3.58
N LEU A 114 6.74 5.42 2.58
CA LEU A 114 7.74 6.10 1.75
C LEU A 114 7.15 7.33 1.05
N ASP A 115 5.86 7.31 0.69
CA ASP A 115 5.20 8.47 0.09
C ASP A 115 4.83 9.58 1.09
N ARG A 116 5.06 9.38 2.40
CA ARG A 116 4.80 10.41 3.42
C ARG A 116 5.70 11.62 3.29
N PHE A 117 6.82 11.55 2.55
CA PHE A 117 7.59 12.74 2.18
C PHE A 117 6.75 13.82 1.49
N ARG A 118 5.60 13.46 0.90
CA ARG A 118 4.63 14.43 0.36
C ARG A 118 4.10 15.40 1.41
N LEU A 119 4.01 14.96 2.67
CA LEU A 119 3.46 15.69 3.82
C LEU A 119 4.51 16.58 4.50
N GLY A 120 5.80 16.32 4.24
CA GLY A 120 6.92 17.08 4.79
C GLY A 120 8.21 16.25 4.80
N PRO A 121 9.39 16.90 4.92
CA PRO A 121 10.69 16.21 4.91
C PRO A 121 10.86 15.22 6.08
N ASP A 122 10.22 15.49 7.22
CA ASP A 122 10.32 14.68 8.45
C ASP A 122 9.09 13.79 8.70
N ALA A 123 8.17 13.68 7.74
CA ALA A 123 6.91 12.96 7.91
C ALA A 123 7.05 11.42 7.86
N LEU A 124 8.18 10.92 7.35
CA LEU A 124 8.55 9.50 7.42
C LEU A 124 9.51 9.27 8.60
N ASN A 125 9.12 8.38 9.51
CA ASN A 125 10.07 7.79 10.47
C ASN A 125 10.57 6.45 9.90
N VAL A 126 11.81 6.44 9.41
CA VAL A 126 12.42 5.28 8.74
C VAL A 126 12.51 4.04 9.63
N ASN A 127 12.54 4.18 10.95
CA ASN A 127 12.60 3.05 11.87
C ASN A 127 11.32 2.19 11.87
N PHE A 128 10.24 2.68 11.26
CA PHE A 128 8.99 1.94 11.07
C PHE A 128 8.89 1.25 9.70
N LEU A 129 9.93 1.32 8.86
CA LEU A 129 10.00 0.51 7.64
C LEU A 129 10.27 -0.95 8.01
N ARG A 130 9.56 -1.85 7.33
CA ARG A 130 9.47 -3.28 7.67
C ARG A 130 10.42 -4.14 6.83
N THR A 131 10.79 -3.66 5.65
CA THR A 131 11.58 -4.40 4.66
C THR A 131 12.88 -3.69 4.33
N GLU A 132 13.97 -4.45 4.13
CA GLU A 132 15.30 -3.91 3.78
C GLU A 132 15.27 -3.11 2.45
N GLU A 133 14.46 -3.57 1.51
CA GLU A 133 14.21 -2.95 0.21
C GLU A 133 13.60 -1.54 0.37
N ALA A 134 12.67 -1.37 1.31
CA ALA A 134 12.09 -0.05 1.59
C ALA A 134 13.12 0.93 2.14
N TYR A 135 14.05 0.47 3.01
CA TYR A 135 15.17 1.31 3.46
C TYR A 135 16.03 1.76 2.27
N GLY A 136 16.29 0.88 1.31
CA GLY A 136 17.03 1.19 0.08
C GLY A 136 16.32 2.19 -0.86
N LEU A 137 15.01 2.40 -0.69
CA LEU A 137 14.20 3.30 -1.53
C LEU A 137 13.92 4.67 -0.92
N VAL A 138 14.42 4.98 0.28
CA VAL A 138 14.15 6.27 0.97
C VAL A 138 14.53 7.48 0.12
N ASP A 139 15.75 7.50 -0.43
CA ASP A 139 16.19 8.63 -1.26
C ASP A 139 15.53 8.63 -2.64
N PHE A 140 15.22 7.44 -3.17
CA PHE A 140 14.44 7.32 -4.40
C PHE A 140 13.02 7.88 -4.23
N ALA A 141 12.36 7.66 -3.09
CA ALA A 141 11.02 8.19 -2.82
C ALA A 141 11.01 9.74 -2.81
N LYS A 142 12.05 10.37 -2.25
CA LYS A 142 12.22 11.84 -2.30
C LYS A 142 12.41 12.33 -3.74
N TYR A 143 13.28 11.67 -4.51
CA TYR A 143 13.51 11.96 -5.92
C TYR A 143 12.21 11.81 -6.74
N LEU A 144 11.48 10.72 -6.53
CA LEU A 144 10.22 10.43 -7.20
C LEU A 144 9.16 11.49 -6.90
N LEU A 145 9.05 11.95 -5.65
CA LEU A 145 8.17 13.04 -5.27
C LEU A 145 8.52 14.33 -6.04
N GLN A 146 9.80 14.70 -6.07
CA GLN A 146 10.26 15.87 -6.81
C GLN A 146 9.89 15.77 -8.30
N LYS A 147 10.21 14.66 -8.94
CA LYS A 147 9.88 14.44 -10.36
C LYS A 147 8.38 14.45 -10.62
N SER A 148 7.57 13.86 -9.74
CA SER A 148 6.12 13.87 -9.89
C SER A 148 5.51 15.28 -9.80
N ARG A 149 6.20 16.24 -9.16
CA ARG A 149 5.75 17.65 -9.12
C ARG A 149 6.12 18.40 -10.40
N GLU A 150 7.29 18.13 -10.97
CA GLU A 150 7.78 18.73 -12.23
C GLU A 150 6.90 18.31 -13.44
N THR A 151 6.35 17.09 -13.45
CA THR A 151 5.49 16.62 -14.56
C THR A 151 4.04 17.12 -14.46
N ASN A 152 3.62 17.61 -13.30
CA ASN A 152 2.26 18.11 -13.04
C ASN A 152 2.16 19.66 -13.05
N SER A 153 3.25 20.34 -13.37
CA SER A 153 3.35 21.81 -13.53
C SER A 153 3.45 22.18 -15.00
#